data_AF-A0AAE6W5I5-F1
#
_entry.id   AF-A0AAE6W5I5-F1
#
_cell.length_a   1.000
_cell.length_b   1.000
_cell.length_c   1.000
_cell.angle_alpha   90.00
_cell.angle_beta   90.00
_cell.angle_gamma   90.00
#
_symmetry.space_group_name_H-M   'P 1'
#
loop_
_entity.id
_entity.type
_entity.pdbx_description
1 polymer ?
#
loop_
_entity_poly.entity_id
_entity_poly.type
_entity_poly.pdbx_seq_one_letter_code
_entity_poly.pdbx_strand_id
1 'polypeptide(L)'
;MNTPHVVVVMGVAGTGKTTIGPLLAERLGVPYAEGDDFHPPANIAKMSAGTPLDDDDRWPWLDAIGAWAHSRTGLGGVVSSSALKRSYRDRLRASGPGVIFVHLTGDRALIEERMAERKGHFMPTALLDSQFATLQPLQADEAGVAVDVSGAPEEIADRACAALAAYDRERAGSS
;
A
#
# COMPACT_ATOMS: atom_id res chain seq x y z
N MET A 1 -5.27 19.40 -0.99
CA MET A 1 -6.35 18.80 -0.18
C MET A 1 -5.74 18.39 1.13
N ASN A 2 -6.40 18.66 2.27
CA ASN A 2 -5.89 18.22 3.57
C ASN A 2 -6.66 16.95 3.94
N THR A 3 -6.04 15.78 3.79
CA THR A 3 -6.66 14.51 4.22
C THR A 3 -6.18 14.22 5.64
N PRO A 4 -7.07 14.29 6.66
CA PRO A 4 -6.68 14.08 8.06
C PRO A 4 -6.35 12.60 8.37
N HIS A 5 -6.61 11.71 7.42
CA HIS A 5 -6.42 10.26 7.52
C HIS A 5 -5.04 9.83 7.02
N VAL A 6 -4.57 8.71 7.56
CA VAL A 6 -3.39 8.03 7.02
C VAL A 6 -3.80 7.11 5.88
N VAL A 7 -3.10 7.24 4.75
CA VAL A 7 -3.31 6.45 3.55
C VAL A 7 -2.28 5.34 3.46
N VAL A 8 -2.75 4.10 3.34
CA VAL A 8 -1.91 2.93 3.05
C VAL A 8 -1.94 2.66 1.55
N VAL A 9 -0.82 2.86 0.87
CA VAL A 9 -0.67 2.54 -0.56
C VAL A 9 -0.30 1.06 -0.69
N MET A 10 -1.25 0.27 -1.18
CA MET A 10 -1.13 -1.18 -1.28
C MET A 10 -1.17 -1.71 -2.71
N GLY A 11 -0.77 -2.97 -2.89
CA GLY A 11 -0.71 -3.65 -4.18
C GLY A 11 0.49 -4.59 -4.28
N VAL A 12 0.52 -5.43 -5.30
CA VAL A 12 1.63 -6.38 -5.53
C VAL A 12 2.94 -5.65 -5.82
N ALA A 13 4.07 -6.34 -5.72
CA ALA A 13 5.37 -5.83 -6.16
C ALA A 13 5.29 -5.45 -7.65
N GLY A 14 6.00 -4.40 -8.04
CA GLY A 14 5.93 -3.88 -9.41
C GLY A 14 4.79 -2.90 -9.70
N THR A 15 3.76 -2.78 -8.85
CA THR A 15 2.69 -1.77 -9.05
C THR A 15 3.11 -0.33 -8.81
N GLY A 16 4.33 -0.10 -8.31
CA GLY A 16 4.90 1.23 -8.15
C GLY A 16 4.63 1.89 -6.79
N LYS A 17 4.26 1.14 -5.74
CA LYS A 17 4.02 1.69 -4.38
C LYS A 17 5.09 2.68 -3.90
N THR A 18 6.38 2.35 -4.07
CA THR A 18 7.51 3.19 -3.64
C THR A 18 7.76 4.42 -4.52
N THR A 19 7.08 4.50 -5.67
CA THR A 19 7.06 5.69 -6.55
C THR A 19 5.80 6.52 -6.30
N ILE A 20 4.63 5.87 -6.25
CA ILE A 20 3.34 6.54 -6.09
C ILE A 20 3.14 7.04 -4.65
N GLY A 21 3.63 6.33 -3.65
CA GLY A 21 3.52 6.71 -2.24
C GLY A 21 4.11 8.10 -1.95
N PRO A 22 5.37 8.37 -2.28
CA PRO A 22 5.96 9.71 -2.13
C PRO A 22 5.23 10.78 -2.94
N LEU A 23 4.89 10.50 -4.21
CA LEU A 23 4.17 11.43 -5.09
C LEU A 23 2.78 11.79 -4.56
N LEU A 24 2.09 10.82 -3.95
CA LEU A 24 0.80 11.01 -3.30
C LEU A 24 0.97 11.84 -2.01
N ALA A 25 1.99 11.53 -1.21
CA ALA A 25 2.28 12.26 0.03
C ALA A 25 2.56 13.74 -0.24
N GLU A 26 3.35 14.04 -1.28
CA GLU A 26 3.63 15.41 -1.73
C GLU A 26 2.35 16.17 -2.11
N ARG A 27 1.48 15.56 -2.93
CA ARG A 27 0.20 16.17 -3.35
C ARG A 27 -0.77 16.42 -2.20
N LEU A 28 -0.73 15.57 -1.18
CA LEU A 28 -1.52 15.69 0.03
C LEU A 28 -0.88 16.62 1.08
N GLY A 29 0.40 16.99 0.92
CA GLY A 29 1.13 17.82 1.87
C GLY A 29 1.42 17.11 3.21
N VAL A 30 1.56 15.79 3.20
CA VAL A 30 1.75 14.94 4.40
C VAL A 30 3.03 14.11 4.27
N PRO A 31 3.61 13.59 5.37
CA PRO A 31 4.83 12.79 5.27
C PRO A 31 4.55 11.41 4.68
N TYR A 32 5.59 10.87 4.02
CA TYR A 32 5.67 9.49 3.55
C TYR A 32 6.49 8.64 4.53
N ALA A 33 6.10 7.38 4.69
CA ALA A 33 6.90 6.34 5.32
C ALA A 33 7.00 5.11 4.41
N GLU A 34 8.17 4.48 4.34
CA GLU A 34 8.36 3.21 3.62
C GLU A 34 7.96 2.06 4.55
N GLY A 35 6.97 1.25 4.15
CA GLY A 35 6.47 0.14 4.95
C GLY A 35 7.54 -0.89 5.28
N ASP A 36 8.46 -1.14 4.35
CA ASP A 36 9.52 -2.14 4.53
C ASP A 36 10.50 -1.74 5.66
N ASP A 37 10.61 -0.45 5.99
CA ASP A 37 11.45 0.04 7.10
C ASP A 37 10.90 -0.36 8.48
N PHE A 38 9.62 -0.76 8.56
CA PHE A 38 9.00 -1.23 9.79
C PHE A 38 9.24 -2.72 10.05
N HIS A 39 9.92 -3.44 9.15
CA HIS A 39 10.19 -4.86 9.37
C HIS A 39 11.12 -5.06 10.57
N PRO A 40 10.81 -6.00 11.47
CA PRO A 40 11.75 -6.37 12.52
C PRO A 40 13.00 -7.00 11.88
N PRO A 41 14.18 -6.92 12.55
CA PRO A 41 15.41 -7.49 12.01
C PRO A 41 15.32 -8.97 11.61
N ALA A 42 14.47 -9.75 12.29
CA ALA A 42 14.22 -11.15 11.96
C ALA A 42 13.59 -11.33 10.57
N ASN A 43 12.66 -10.46 10.17
CA ASN A 43 12.04 -10.51 8.85
C ASN A 43 13.03 -10.11 7.76
N ILE A 44 13.81 -9.06 8.02
CA ILE A 44 14.87 -8.62 7.10
C ILE A 44 15.84 -9.78 6.86
N ALA A 45 16.29 -10.46 7.92
CA ALA A 45 17.18 -11.62 7.82
C ALA A 45 16.56 -12.76 6.99
N LYS A 46 15.29 -13.14 7.24
CA LYS A 46 14.59 -14.16 6.45
C LYS A 46 14.51 -13.79 4.96
N MET A 47 14.10 -12.57 4.65
CA MET A 47 13.98 -12.09 3.27
C MET A 47 15.35 -12.00 2.57
N SER A 48 16.38 -11.52 3.27
CA SER A 48 17.76 -11.48 2.74
C SER A 48 18.32 -12.88 2.47
N ALA A 49 17.86 -13.90 3.20
CA ALA A 49 18.18 -15.30 2.95
C ALA A 49 17.30 -15.95 1.86
N GLY A 50 16.41 -15.20 1.19
CA GLY A 50 15.49 -15.71 0.18
C GLY A 50 14.36 -16.58 0.76
N THR A 51 14.16 -16.54 2.08
CA THR A 51 13.08 -17.29 2.74
C THR A 51 11.82 -16.41 2.77
N PRO A 52 10.69 -16.89 2.21
CA PRO A 52 9.43 -16.15 2.29
C PRO A 52 8.96 -15.98 3.74
N LEU A 53 8.41 -14.83 4.06
CA LEU A 53 7.74 -14.60 5.34
C LEU A 53 6.42 -15.37 5.38
N ASP A 54 6.03 -15.83 6.57
CA ASP A 54 4.69 -16.34 6.87
C ASP A 54 3.81 -15.26 7.55
N ASP A 55 2.64 -15.66 8.04
CA ASP A 55 1.70 -14.73 8.65
C ASP A 55 2.19 -14.26 10.04
N ASP A 56 2.82 -15.14 10.82
CA ASP A 56 3.35 -14.82 12.15
C ASP A 56 4.52 -13.85 12.08
N ASP A 57 5.34 -13.95 11.04
CA ASP A 57 6.36 -12.96 10.71
C ASP A 57 5.75 -11.58 10.41
N ARG A 58 4.57 -11.55 9.76
CA ARG A 58 3.96 -10.31 9.28
C ARG A 58 3.18 -9.56 10.37
N TRP A 59 2.69 -10.22 11.41
CA TRP A 59 1.89 -9.54 12.45
C TRP A 59 2.62 -8.38 13.13
N PRO A 60 3.86 -8.53 13.65
CA PRO A 60 4.55 -7.43 14.30
C PRO A 60 4.85 -6.26 13.34
N TRP A 61 5.10 -6.57 12.07
CA TRP A 61 5.33 -5.57 11.03
C TRP A 61 4.07 -4.74 10.74
N LEU A 62 2.92 -5.40 10.57
CA LEU A 62 1.63 -4.73 10.36
C LEU A 62 1.21 -3.90 11.58
N ASP A 63 1.50 -4.38 12.79
CA ASP A 63 1.27 -3.63 14.03
C ASP A 63 2.12 -2.36 14.08
N ALA A 64 3.38 -2.43 13.67
CA ALA A 64 4.27 -1.26 13.63
C ALA A 64 3.78 -0.19 12.64
N ILE A 65 3.32 -0.60 11.46
CA ILE A 65 2.70 0.33 10.49
C ILE A 65 1.41 0.93 11.06
N GLY A 66 0.56 0.11 11.68
CA GLY A 66 -0.68 0.58 12.32
C GLY A 66 -0.42 1.56 13.46
N ALA A 67 0.60 1.30 14.30
CA ALA A 67 1.01 2.19 15.39
C ALA A 67 1.54 3.53 14.86
N TRP A 68 2.34 3.50 13.78
CA TRP A 68 2.75 4.73 13.10
C TRP A 68 1.54 5.50 12.57
N ALA A 69 0.60 4.81 11.91
CA ALA A 69 -0.62 5.44 11.41
C ALA A 69 -1.44 6.07 12.54
N HIS A 70 -1.58 5.38 13.66
CA HIS A 70 -2.27 5.88 14.85
C HIS A 70 -1.62 7.15 15.41
N SER A 71 -0.27 7.19 15.48
CA SER A 71 0.48 8.38 15.92
C SER A 71 0.23 9.62 15.04
N ARG A 72 -0.32 9.41 13.84
CA ARG A 72 -0.63 10.45 12.85
C ARG A 72 -2.13 10.73 12.70
N THR A 73 -2.96 10.23 13.61
CA THR A 73 -4.41 10.52 13.61
C THR A 73 -4.67 12.02 13.60
N GLY A 74 -5.42 12.51 12.60
CA GLY A 74 -5.74 13.93 12.41
C GLY A 74 -4.63 14.77 11.77
N LEU A 75 -3.42 14.22 11.62
CA LEU A 75 -2.27 14.87 10.99
C LEU A 75 -2.05 14.40 9.54
N GLY A 76 -2.68 13.29 9.15
CA GLY A 76 -2.49 12.65 7.85
C GLY A 76 -1.10 12.02 7.68
N GLY A 77 -0.96 11.18 6.66
CA GLY A 77 0.30 10.51 6.31
C GLY A 77 0.09 9.52 5.18
N VAL A 78 1.16 9.15 4.48
CA VAL A 78 1.14 8.08 3.47
C VAL A 78 2.16 7.03 3.84
N VAL A 79 1.79 5.75 3.76
CA VAL A 79 2.70 4.62 3.97
C VAL A 79 2.52 3.57 2.90
N SER A 80 3.61 3.06 2.32
CA SER A 80 3.56 1.90 1.44
C SER A 80 3.37 0.63 2.29
N SER A 81 2.56 -0.32 1.84
CA SER A 81 2.50 -1.66 2.46
C SER A 81 1.94 -2.66 1.47
N SER A 82 2.46 -3.87 1.40
CA SER A 82 1.88 -4.88 0.51
C SER A 82 0.42 -5.22 0.89
N ALA A 83 0.11 -5.34 2.18
CA ALA A 83 -1.24 -5.50 2.76
C ALA A 83 -2.24 -6.35 1.92
N LEU A 84 -1.74 -7.45 1.35
CA LEU A 84 -2.41 -8.16 0.25
C LEU A 84 -3.65 -8.96 0.71
N LYS A 85 -3.67 -9.47 1.94
CA LYS A 85 -4.81 -10.20 2.50
C LYS A 85 -5.72 -9.26 3.29
N ARG A 86 -7.03 -9.56 3.33
CA ARG A 86 -8.00 -8.90 4.20
C ARG A 86 -7.58 -8.96 5.66
N SER A 87 -7.11 -10.11 6.14
CA SER A 87 -6.62 -10.26 7.52
C SER A 87 -5.45 -9.32 7.86
N TYR A 88 -4.61 -8.99 6.88
CA TYR A 88 -3.50 -8.06 7.08
C TYR A 88 -4.01 -6.63 7.24
N ARG A 89 -5.00 -6.25 6.41
CA ARG A 89 -5.67 -4.95 6.48
C ARG A 89 -6.47 -4.81 7.76
N ASP A 90 -7.11 -5.89 8.24
CA ASP A 90 -7.80 -5.93 9.52
C ASP A 90 -6.84 -5.71 10.70
N ARG A 91 -5.68 -6.39 10.69
CA ARG A 91 -4.65 -6.22 11.72
C ARG A 91 -4.12 -4.78 11.76
N LEU A 92 -3.80 -4.22 10.60
CA LEU A 92 -3.33 -2.84 10.49
C LEU A 92 -4.39 -1.85 10.98
N ARG A 93 -5.67 -2.03 10.61
CA ARG A 93 -6.78 -1.18 11.07
C ARG A 93 -7.03 -1.27 12.57
N ALA A 94 -6.79 -2.42 13.20
CA ALA A 94 -6.92 -2.58 14.63
C ALA A 94 -5.90 -1.72 15.39
N SER A 95 -4.67 -1.63 14.88
CA SER A 95 -3.59 -0.83 15.47
C SER A 95 -3.62 0.64 15.02
N GLY A 96 -4.16 0.92 13.83
CA GLY A 96 -4.34 2.27 13.27
C GLY A 96 -5.78 2.52 12.84
N PRO A 97 -6.71 2.83 13.76
CA PRO A 97 -8.10 3.12 13.42
C PRO A 97 -8.21 4.32 12.46
N GLY A 98 -9.05 4.20 11.44
CA GLY A 98 -9.31 5.29 10.50
C GLY A 98 -8.31 5.43 9.34
N VAL A 99 -7.42 4.46 9.15
CA VAL A 99 -6.64 4.35 7.91
C VAL A 99 -7.55 4.12 6.69
N ILE A 100 -7.11 4.63 5.54
CA ILE A 100 -7.75 4.43 4.24
C ILE A 100 -6.75 3.73 3.31
N PHE A 101 -7.20 2.79 2.50
CA PHE A 101 -6.36 2.08 1.53
C PHE A 101 -6.45 2.71 0.14
N VAL A 102 -5.31 2.91 -0.51
CA VAL A 102 -5.21 3.11 -1.95
C VAL A 102 -4.64 1.82 -2.53
N HIS A 103 -5.49 1.03 -3.18
CA HIS A 103 -5.07 -0.20 -3.83
C HIS A 103 -4.66 0.07 -5.26
N LEU A 104 -3.34 0.04 -5.51
CA LEU A 104 -2.78 0.11 -6.86
C LEU A 104 -3.04 -1.20 -7.59
N THR A 105 -3.95 -1.16 -8.56
CA THR A 105 -4.38 -2.28 -9.38
C THR A 105 -3.82 -2.16 -10.78
N GLY A 106 -3.49 -3.27 -11.42
CA GLY A 106 -3.14 -3.28 -12.83
C GLY A 106 -3.19 -4.69 -13.38
N ASP A 107 -3.30 -4.78 -14.70
CA ASP A 107 -3.24 -6.05 -15.39
C ASP A 107 -1.87 -6.69 -15.18
N ARG A 108 -1.88 -8.02 -15.05
CA ARG A 108 -0.67 -8.80 -14.81
C ARG A 108 0.40 -8.54 -15.87
N ALA A 109 0.01 -8.48 -17.15
CA ALA A 109 0.94 -8.23 -18.25
C ALA A 109 1.66 -6.88 -18.11
N LEU A 110 0.94 -5.82 -17.71
CA LEU A 110 1.53 -4.49 -17.48
C LEU A 110 2.53 -4.51 -16.31
N ILE A 111 2.20 -5.24 -15.24
CA ILE A 111 3.08 -5.34 -14.07
C ILE A 111 4.34 -6.16 -14.42
N GLU A 112 4.20 -7.25 -15.17
CA GLU A 112 5.32 -8.04 -15.68
C GLU A 112 6.25 -7.22 -16.58
N GLU A 113 5.68 -6.45 -17.52
CA GLU A 113 6.43 -5.55 -18.41
C GLU A 113 7.26 -4.53 -17.61
N ARG A 114 6.63 -3.80 -16.68
CA ARG A 114 7.32 -2.82 -15.82
C ARG A 114 8.43 -3.42 -14.97
N MET A 115 8.23 -4.65 -14.51
CA MET A 115 9.26 -5.36 -13.74
C MET A 115 10.44 -5.78 -14.63
N ALA A 116 10.18 -6.19 -15.88
CA ALA A 116 11.22 -6.55 -16.83
C ALA A 116 12.08 -5.35 -17.28
N GLU A 117 11.48 -4.16 -17.39
CA GLU A 117 12.19 -2.93 -17.76
C GLU A 117 13.15 -2.40 -16.68
N ARG A 118 12.95 -2.78 -15.41
CA ARG A 118 13.87 -2.41 -14.31
C ARG A 118 15.20 -3.17 -14.43
N LYS A 119 16.14 -2.55 -15.14
CA LYS A 119 17.54 -3.02 -15.22
C LYS A 119 18.11 -3.21 -13.80
N GLY A 120 18.53 -4.43 -13.47
CA GLY A 120 19.28 -4.74 -12.24
C GLY A 120 18.53 -5.50 -11.15
N HIS A 121 17.20 -5.68 -11.26
CA HIS A 121 16.42 -6.47 -10.31
C HIS A 121 15.45 -7.40 -11.04
N PHE A 122 15.97 -8.53 -11.55
CA PHE A 122 15.10 -9.61 -12.02
C PHE A 122 14.44 -10.27 -10.79
N MET A 123 13.25 -9.79 -10.42
CA MET A 123 12.41 -10.54 -9.48
C MET A 123 11.95 -11.82 -10.18
N PRO A 124 12.09 -13.00 -9.56
CA PRO A 124 11.58 -14.23 -10.14
C PRO A 124 10.08 -14.10 -10.41
N THR A 125 9.62 -14.48 -11.59
CA THR A 125 8.19 -14.53 -11.96
C THR A 125 7.35 -15.28 -10.91
N ALA A 126 7.92 -16.33 -10.30
CA ALA A 126 7.32 -17.08 -9.21
C ALA A 126 6.94 -16.24 -7.98
N LEU A 127 7.68 -15.17 -7.69
CA LEU A 127 7.34 -14.26 -6.58
C LEU A 127 6.12 -13.41 -6.94
N LEU A 128 6.02 -12.95 -8.18
CA LEU A 128 4.84 -12.23 -8.66
C LEU A 128 3.60 -13.15 -8.67
N ASP A 129 3.75 -14.40 -9.11
CA ASP A 129 2.70 -15.43 -9.03
C ASP A 129 2.16 -15.59 -7.60
N SER A 130 3.06 -15.75 -6.63
CA SER A 130 2.66 -15.92 -5.22
C SER A 130 1.93 -14.69 -4.67
N GLN A 131 2.30 -13.48 -5.11
CA GLN A 131 1.66 -12.26 -4.66
C GLN A 131 0.29 -12.05 -5.27
N PHE A 132 0.10 -12.34 -6.57
CA PHE A 132 -1.22 -12.34 -7.18
C PHE A 132 -2.13 -13.41 -6.56
N ALA A 133 -1.59 -14.59 -6.26
CA ALA A 133 -2.33 -15.64 -5.55
C ALA A 133 -2.73 -15.23 -4.11
N THR A 134 -1.90 -14.40 -3.47
CA THR A 134 -2.16 -13.88 -2.11
C THR A 134 -3.11 -12.66 -2.13
N LEU A 135 -3.16 -11.92 -3.24
CA LEU A 135 -3.93 -10.69 -3.36
C LEU A 135 -5.43 -10.97 -3.20
N GLN A 136 -6.00 -10.37 -2.16
CA GLN A 136 -7.43 -10.28 -1.96
C GLN A 136 -7.83 -8.82 -2.21
N PRO A 137 -8.61 -8.53 -3.28
CA PRO A 137 -9.08 -7.18 -3.57
C PRO A 137 -9.76 -6.53 -2.36
N LEU A 138 -9.79 -5.19 -2.34
CA LEU A 138 -10.58 -4.45 -1.35
C LEU A 138 -12.07 -4.86 -1.48
N GLN A 139 -12.68 -5.15 -0.34
CA GLN A 139 -14.10 -5.44 -0.22
C GLN A 139 -14.89 -4.15 0.06
N ALA A 140 -16.20 -4.18 -0.18
CA ALA A 140 -17.05 -2.98 -0.09
C ALA A 140 -17.15 -2.37 1.32
N ASP A 141 -16.88 -3.15 2.37
CA ASP A 141 -16.86 -2.70 3.76
C ASP A 141 -15.48 -2.18 4.22
N GLU A 142 -14.49 -2.17 3.34
CA GLU A 142 -13.16 -1.65 3.62
C GLU A 142 -13.04 -0.19 3.18
N ALA A 143 -12.45 0.62 4.06
CA ALA A 143 -12.18 2.02 3.76
C ALA A 143 -11.05 2.14 2.74
N GLY A 144 -11.37 2.36 1.46
CA GLY A 144 -10.36 2.52 0.44
C GLY A 144 -10.89 2.66 -0.98
N VAL A 145 -9.96 2.89 -1.89
CA VAL A 145 -10.21 3.05 -3.32
C VAL A 145 -9.22 2.21 -4.12
N ALA A 146 -9.68 1.64 -5.23
CA ALA A 146 -8.82 1.00 -6.21
C ALA A 146 -8.39 2.02 -7.27
N VAL A 147 -7.11 2.04 -7.62
CA VAL A 147 -6.51 2.96 -8.58
C VAL A 147 -5.74 2.16 -9.60
N ASP A 148 -6.18 2.23 -10.85
CA ASP A 148 -5.47 1.64 -11.98
C ASP A 148 -4.07 2.25 -12.12
N VAL A 149 -3.08 1.44 -12.52
CA VAL A 149 -1.69 1.87 -12.64
C VAL A 149 -1.25 2.10 -14.09
N SER A 150 -2.12 2.12 -15.09
CA SER A 150 -1.74 2.49 -16.47
C SER A 150 -1.17 3.91 -16.56
N GLY A 151 -0.39 4.24 -17.59
CA GLY A 151 0.16 5.60 -17.76
C GLY A 151 1.36 5.95 -16.86
N ALA A 152 1.67 7.24 -16.76
CA ALA A 152 2.86 7.74 -16.05
C ALA A 152 2.64 7.82 -14.53
N PRO A 153 3.71 7.73 -13.70
CA PRO A 153 3.61 7.82 -12.24
C PRO A 153 2.83 9.03 -11.72
N GLU A 154 3.01 10.19 -12.35
CA GLU A 154 2.32 11.43 -12.00
C GLU A 154 0.81 11.33 -12.25
N GLU A 155 0.39 10.72 -13.36
CA GLU A 155 -1.01 10.50 -13.69
C GLU A 155 -1.68 9.50 -12.75
N ILE A 156 -0.92 8.49 -12.28
CA ILE A 156 -1.40 7.53 -11.28
C ILE A 156 -1.59 8.22 -9.92
N ALA A 157 -0.63 9.07 -9.51
CA ALA A 157 -0.74 9.83 -8.27
C ALA A 157 -1.89 10.85 -8.31
N ASP A 158 -2.11 11.53 -9.45
CA ASP A 158 -3.25 12.43 -9.65
C ASP A 158 -4.59 11.69 -9.53
N ARG A 159 -4.69 10.49 -10.14
CA ARG A 159 -5.88 9.64 -9.98
C ARG A 159 -6.09 9.18 -8.54
N ALA A 160 -5.03 8.82 -7.83
CA ALA A 160 -5.12 8.45 -6.42
C ALA A 160 -5.65 9.62 -5.57
N CYS A 161 -5.14 10.84 -5.80
CA CYS A 161 -5.67 12.03 -5.16
C CYS A 161 -7.15 12.28 -5.48
N ALA A 162 -7.53 12.17 -6.76
CA ALA A 162 -8.91 12.38 -7.18
C ALA A 162 -9.88 11.34 -6.57
N ALA A 163 -9.46 10.08 -6.51
CA ALA A 163 -10.22 8.98 -5.92
C ALA A 163 -10.41 9.17 -4.41
N LEU A 164 -9.35 9.54 -3.68
CA LEU A 164 -9.44 9.87 -2.26
C LEU A 164 -10.37 11.06 -2.01
N ALA A 165 -10.29 12.10 -2.84
CA ALA A 165 -11.18 13.26 -2.74
C ALA A 165 -12.65 12.89 -2.95
N ALA A 166 -12.94 11.97 -3.88
CA ALA A 166 -14.29 11.46 -4.10
C ALA A 166 -14.79 10.65 -2.89
N TYR A 167 -13.96 9.74 -2.39
CA TYR A 167 -14.24 8.94 -1.21
C TYR A 167 -14.56 9.81 0.03
N ASP A 168 -13.76 10.86 0.28
CA ASP A 168 -13.98 11.77 1.41
C ASP A 168 -15.33 12.53 1.28
N ARG A 169 -15.70 12.96 0.07
CA ARG A 169 -17.00 13.61 -0.19
C ARG A 169 -18.17 12.68 0.04
N GLU A 170 -18.07 11.43 -0.41
CA GLU A 170 -19.13 10.42 -0.23
C GLU A 170 -19.37 10.12 1.25
N ARG A 171 -18.31 10.04 2.06
CA ARG A 171 -18.44 9.87 3.52
C ARG A 171 -19.03 11.09 4.20
N ALA A 172 -18.61 12.29 3.81
CA ALA A 172 -19.11 13.54 4.40
C ALA A 172 -20.61 13.77 4.09
N GLY A 173 -21.09 13.32 2.93
CA GLY A 173 -22.51 13.41 2.55
C GLY A 173 -23.41 12.29 3.10
N SER A 174 -22.81 11.24 3.69
CA SER A 174 -23.53 10.10 4.28
C SER A 174 -23.65 10.19 5.82
N SER A 175 -23.15 11.27 6.42
CA SER A 175 -23.18 11.55 7.87
C SER A 175 -24.17 12.66 8.18
#